data_AF-A0A7C5E4B1-F1
#
_entry.id   AF-A0A7C5E4B1-F1
#
_cell.length_a   1.000
_cell.length_b   1.000
_cell.length_c   1.000
_cell.angle_alpha   90.00
_cell.angle_beta   90.00
_cell.angle_gamma   90.00
#
_symmetry.space_group_name_H-M   'P 1'
#
loop_
_entity.id
_entity.type
_entity.pdbx_description
1 polymer ?
#
loop_
_entity_poly.entity_id
_entity_poly.type
_entity_poly.pdbx_seq_one_letter_code
_entity_poly.pdbx_strand_id
1 'polypeptide(L)'
;MRIKVDENLIEAAVFGGAFFGGGGGGDLNLGLKHAKLAVELGDVVIVDVNSVPRDKYIATASMVGAPAAKEKYLLPVHAIKSTELFMDVAKVPLGGLISSENGGYSTVNGWIQSAALEIPIVDAPTNGRAHPAAVMGSMGLHKLPNYISIQTAVGGNKEKGRYIEVVVKGSLE
;
A
#
# COMPACT_ATOMS: atom_id res chain seq x y z
N MET A 1 16.73 11.44 -4.11
CA MET A 1 17.10 10.01 -4.30
C MET A 1 16.09 9.37 -5.26
N ARG A 2 16.54 8.49 -6.16
CA ARG A 2 15.69 7.67 -7.05
C ARG A 2 16.36 6.30 -7.21
N ILE A 3 15.68 5.24 -6.78
CA ILE A 3 16.22 3.87 -6.74
C ILE A 3 15.28 2.98 -7.54
N LYS A 4 15.82 2.27 -8.53
CA LYS A 4 15.10 1.17 -9.20
C LYS A 4 15.24 -0.09 -8.34
N VAL A 5 14.12 -0.74 -8.05
CA VAL A 5 14.11 -1.97 -7.25
C VAL A 5 14.67 -3.13 -8.07
N ASP A 6 15.61 -3.87 -7.49
CA ASP A 6 16.14 -5.13 -7.99
C ASP A 6 15.92 -6.27 -6.98
N GLU A 7 16.35 -7.49 -7.33
CA GLU A 7 16.16 -8.67 -6.47
C GLU A 7 16.80 -8.54 -5.09
N ASN A 8 17.99 -7.93 -5.01
CA ASN A 8 18.68 -7.74 -3.73
C ASN A 8 17.92 -6.75 -2.84
N LEU A 9 17.39 -5.69 -3.44
CA LEU A 9 16.60 -4.69 -2.72
C LEU A 9 15.26 -5.26 -2.24
N ILE A 10 14.67 -6.22 -2.95
CA ILE A 10 13.47 -6.92 -2.49
C ILE A 10 13.73 -7.58 -1.14
N GLU A 11 14.80 -8.37 -1.03
CA GLU A 11 15.13 -9.06 0.22
C GLU A 11 15.45 -8.07 1.33
N ALA A 12 16.23 -7.04 1.04
CA ALA A 12 16.55 -6.00 2.01
C ALA A 12 15.29 -5.27 2.51
N ALA A 13 14.36 -4.92 1.62
CA ALA A 13 13.13 -4.23 1.96
C ALA A 13 12.21 -5.11 2.82
N VAL A 14 12.02 -6.38 2.44
CA VAL A 14 11.12 -7.28 3.16
C VAL A 14 11.68 -7.69 4.52
N PHE A 15 12.96 -8.05 4.60
CA PHE A 15 13.58 -8.42 5.87
C PHE A 15 13.76 -7.22 6.81
N GLY A 16 14.20 -6.08 6.28
CA GLY A 16 14.26 -4.83 7.03
C GLY A 16 12.88 -4.41 7.51
N GLY A 17 11.87 -4.49 6.65
CA GLY A 17 10.47 -4.25 6.96
C GLY A 17 9.96 -5.14 8.10
N ALA A 18 10.25 -6.44 8.07
CA ALA A 18 9.88 -7.37 9.13
C ALA A 18 10.54 -7.01 10.48
N PHE A 19 11.80 -6.58 10.46
CA PHE A 19 12.51 -6.12 11.65
C PHE A 19 11.91 -4.82 12.20
N PHE A 20 11.77 -3.78 11.37
CA PHE A 20 11.21 -2.48 11.76
C PHE A 20 9.70 -2.55 12.07
N GLY A 21 9.01 -3.55 11.56
CA GLY A 21 7.61 -3.83 11.88
C GLY A 21 7.38 -4.18 13.35
N GLY A 22 8.41 -4.61 14.09
CA GLY A 22 8.32 -4.83 15.54
C GLY A 22 7.34 -5.95 15.92
N GLY A 23 7.28 -7.02 15.10
CA GLY A 23 6.46 -8.21 15.33
C GLY A 23 5.12 -8.26 14.60
N GLY A 24 4.72 -7.19 13.92
CA GLY A 24 3.53 -7.13 13.07
C GLY A 24 3.84 -6.95 11.58
N GLY A 25 2.83 -6.48 10.81
CA GLY A 25 3.04 -6.03 9.44
C GLY A 25 3.05 -7.13 8.36
N GLY A 26 2.40 -8.25 8.66
CA GLY A 26 2.06 -9.30 7.71
C GLY A 26 3.17 -10.32 7.41
N ASP A 27 2.84 -11.29 6.56
CA ASP A 27 3.66 -12.47 6.30
C ASP A 27 4.86 -12.18 5.39
N LEU A 28 6.04 -12.56 5.87
CA LEU A 28 7.32 -12.34 5.19
C LEU A 28 7.39 -13.05 3.83
N ASN A 29 6.94 -14.30 3.73
CA ASN A 29 7.05 -15.08 2.50
C ASN A 29 6.12 -14.53 1.42
N LEU A 30 4.92 -14.09 1.83
CA LEU A 30 3.99 -13.39 0.96
C LEU A 30 4.58 -12.05 0.48
N GLY A 31 5.29 -11.33 1.35
CA GLY A 31 5.99 -10.09 1.00
C GLY A 31 7.02 -10.31 -0.10
N LEU A 32 7.93 -11.27 0.09
CA LEU A 32 8.93 -11.65 -0.92
C LEU A 32 8.26 -12.05 -2.24
N LYS A 33 7.21 -12.87 -2.19
CA LYS A 33 6.48 -13.33 -3.38
C LYS A 33 5.87 -12.17 -4.16
N HIS A 34 5.18 -11.25 -3.49
CA HIS A 34 4.50 -10.13 -4.14
C HIS A 34 5.46 -9.04 -4.61
N ALA A 35 6.58 -8.85 -3.92
CA ALA A 35 7.63 -7.94 -4.35
C ALA A 35 8.33 -8.45 -5.63
N LYS A 36 8.63 -9.76 -5.70
CA LYS A 36 9.15 -10.40 -6.93
C LYS A 36 8.16 -10.28 -8.08
N LEU A 37 6.89 -10.57 -7.83
CA LEU A 37 5.84 -10.38 -8.84
C LEU A 37 5.76 -8.92 -9.33
N ALA A 38 5.91 -7.93 -8.44
CA ALA A 38 5.87 -6.53 -8.83
C ALA A 38 7.00 -6.17 -9.80
N VAL A 39 8.24 -6.59 -9.52
CA VAL A 39 9.38 -6.32 -10.44
C VAL A 39 9.31 -7.13 -11.74
N GLU A 40 8.67 -8.29 -11.73
CA GLU A 40 8.38 -9.07 -12.95
C GLU A 40 7.29 -8.39 -13.80
N LEU A 41 6.32 -7.72 -13.17
CA LEU A 41 5.23 -7.02 -13.85
C LEU A 41 5.69 -5.71 -14.50
N GLY A 42 6.63 -5.01 -13.88
CA GLY A 42 7.13 -3.72 -14.37
C GLY A 42 8.15 -3.07 -13.43
N ASP A 43 8.57 -1.86 -13.77
CA ASP A 43 9.57 -1.13 -13.00
C ASP A 43 8.96 -0.57 -11.70
N VAL A 44 9.47 -1.02 -10.56
CA VAL A 44 9.20 -0.38 -9.26
C VAL A 44 10.34 0.60 -8.98
N VAL A 45 9.99 1.87 -8.74
CA VAL A 45 10.94 2.93 -8.43
C VAL A 45 10.59 3.59 -7.10
N ILE A 46 11.57 3.64 -6.21
CA ILE A 46 11.50 4.33 -4.92
C ILE A 46 12.10 5.73 -5.08
N VAL A 47 11.39 6.75 -4.62
CA VAL A 47 11.79 8.15 -4.71
C VAL A 47 11.75 8.84 -3.35
N ASP A 48 12.59 9.86 -3.19
CA ASP A 48 12.55 10.74 -2.03
C ASP A 48 11.25 11.55 -1.99
N VAL A 49 10.68 11.77 -0.81
CA VAL A 49 9.46 12.58 -0.64
C VAL A 49 9.59 13.99 -1.22
N ASN A 50 10.79 14.59 -1.18
CA ASN A 50 11.04 15.92 -1.74
C ASN A 50 11.01 15.96 -3.27
N SER A 51 11.02 14.80 -3.93
CA SER A 51 10.90 14.72 -5.40
C SER A 51 9.44 14.75 -5.88
N VAL A 52 8.47 14.58 -4.98
CA VAL A 52 7.05 14.66 -5.32
C VAL A 52 6.66 16.14 -5.46
N PRO A 53 6.12 16.57 -6.61
CA PRO A 53 5.65 17.94 -6.79
C PRO A 53 4.60 18.34 -5.75
N ARG A 54 4.65 19.58 -5.27
CA ARG A 54 3.76 20.07 -4.19
C ARG A 54 2.28 20.13 -4.58
N ASP A 55 1.98 20.16 -5.87
CA ASP A 55 0.63 20.14 -6.44
C ASP A 55 0.10 18.71 -6.63
N LYS A 56 0.90 17.68 -6.32
CA LYS A 56 0.51 16.27 -6.38
C LYS A 56 0.26 15.67 -5.01
N TYR A 57 -0.53 14.60 -5.00
CA TYR A 57 -0.94 13.89 -3.80
C TYR A 57 -0.24 12.54 -3.69
N ILE A 58 0.04 12.13 -2.46
CA ILE A 58 0.55 10.80 -2.14
C ILE A 58 -0.60 10.00 -1.54
N ALA A 59 -0.88 8.82 -2.10
CA ALA A 59 -1.87 7.91 -1.54
C ALA A 59 -1.22 6.80 -0.71
N THR A 60 -1.91 6.37 0.34
CA THR A 60 -1.47 5.27 1.18
C THR A 60 -2.00 3.94 0.63
N ALA A 61 -1.09 3.03 0.29
CA ALA A 61 -1.40 1.66 -0.05
C ALA A 61 -1.37 0.79 1.20
N SER A 62 -2.41 -0.02 1.40
CA SER A 62 -2.53 -0.94 2.52
C SER A 62 -3.17 -2.24 2.07
N MET A 63 -3.03 -3.27 2.92
CA MET A 63 -3.77 -4.51 2.78
C MET A 63 -4.42 -4.83 4.11
N VAL A 64 -5.74 -5.00 4.11
CA VAL A 64 -6.52 -5.32 5.30
C VAL A 64 -7.25 -6.63 5.07
N GLY A 65 -7.17 -7.53 6.05
CA GLY A 65 -7.84 -8.81 5.99
C GLY A 65 -7.65 -9.59 7.29
N ALA A 66 -8.27 -10.76 7.37
CA ALA A 66 -8.15 -11.67 8.51
C ALA A 66 -7.11 -12.77 8.20
N PRO A 67 -5.90 -12.75 8.80
CA PRO A 67 -4.85 -13.71 8.47
C PRO A 67 -5.25 -15.18 8.70
N ALA A 68 -6.10 -15.42 9.71
CA ALA A 68 -6.60 -16.73 10.10
C ALA A 68 -7.84 -17.21 9.30
N ALA A 69 -8.40 -16.38 8.41
CA ALA A 69 -9.57 -16.78 7.63
C ALA A 69 -9.20 -17.90 6.66
N LYS A 70 -9.91 -19.04 6.76
CA LYS A 70 -9.70 -20.22 5.90
C LYS A 70 -9.96 -19.95 4.43
N GLU A 71 -10.90 -19.05 4.14
CA GLU A 71 -11.31 -18.69 2.78
C GLU A 71 -10.79 -17.31 2.35
N LYS A 72 -9.69 -16.83 2.95
CA LYS A 72 -9.05 -15.58 2.52
C LYS A 72 -8.71 -15.66 1.03
N TYR A 73 -9.07 -14.62 0.28
CA TYR A 73 -8.88 -14.59 -1.17
C TYR A 73 -8.57 -13.17 -1.62
N LEU A 74 -7.38 -13.01 -2.15
CA LEU A 74 -6.87 -11.75 -2.66
C LEU A 74 -5.97 -12.05 -3.85
N LEU A 75 -6.17 -11.32 -4.94
CA LEU A 75 -5.33 -11.39 -6.13
C LEU A 75 -4.60 -10.05 -6.31
N PRO A 76 -3.39 -10.05 -6.89
CA PRO A 76 -2.65 -8.82 -7.28
C PRO A 76 -3.51 -7.78 -8.00
N VAL A 77 -4.38 -8.23 -8.92
CA VAL A 77 -5.28 -7.35 -9.69
C VAL A 77 -6.27 -6.57 -8.80
N HIS A 78 -6.63 -7.09 -7.63
CA HIS A 78 -7.48 -6.35 -6.69
C HIS A 78 -6.76 -5.11 -6.14
N ALA A 79 -5.46 -5.21 -5.88
CA ALA A 79 -4.66 -4.10 -5.40
C ALA A 79 -4.53 -2.99 -6.46
N ILE A 80 -4.36 -3.39 -7.73
CA ILE A 80 -4.35 -2.46 -8.87
C ILE A 80 -5.72 -1.78 -8.99
N LYS A 81 -6.80 -2.57 -9.01
CA LYS A 81 -8.16 -2.08 -9.15
C LYS A 81 -8.59 -1.14 -8.02
N SER A 82 -8.15 -1.37 -6.79
CA SER A 82 -8.42 -0.44 -5.68
C SER A 82 -7.77 0.93 -5.90
N THR A 83 -6.57 0.98 -6.48
CA THR A 83 -5.88 2.24 -6.77
C THR A 83 -6.51 2.95 -7.97
N GLU A 84 -6.91 2.23 -9.02
CA GLU A 84 -7.71 2.79 -10.12
C GLU A 84 -9.01 3.42 -9.60
N LEU A 85 -9.76 2.66 -8.79
CA LEU A 85 -10.99 3.16 -8.18
C LEU A 85 -10.74 4.41 -7.32
N PHE A 86 -9.62 4.45 -6.59
CA PHE A 86 -9.22 5.64 -5.83
C PHE A 86 -8.96 6.84 -6.75
N MET A 87 -8.21 6.67 -7.83
CA MET A 87 -7.93 7.74 -8.80
C MET A 87 -9.22 8.30 -9.41
N ASP A 88 -10.16 7.42 -9.76
CA ASP A 88 -11.45 7.78 -10.36
C ASP A 88 -12.30 8.67 -9.43
N VAL A 89 -12.34 8.33 -8.14
CA VAL A 89 -13.18 9.04 -7.16
C VAL A 89 -12.50 10.25 -6.52
N ALA A 90 -11.19 10.16 -6.25
CA ALA A 90 -10.46 11.23 -5.60
C ALA A 90 -10.22 12.41 -6.55
N LYS A 91 -10.06 12.14 -7.85
CA LYS A 91 -9.84 13.15 -8.90
C LYS A 91 -8.70 14.12 -8.57
N VAL A 92 -7.64 13.59 -7.95
CA VAL A 92 -6.42 14.32 -7.61
C VAL A 92 -5.24 13.79 -8.43
N PRO A 93 -4.27 14.65 -8.79
CA PRO A 93 -3.07 14.19 -9.48
C PRO A 93 -2.17 13.41 -8.50
N LEU A 94 -2.15 12.08 -8.62
CA LEU A 94 -1.26 11.24 -7.82
C LEU A 94 0.20 11.43 -8.24
N GLY A 95 1.05 11.68 -7.26
CA GLY A 95 2.50 11.82 -7.40
C GLY A 95 3.29 10.65 -6.84
N GLY A 96 2.65 9.79 -6.05
CA GLY A 96 3.30 8.62 -5.48
C GLY A 96 2.39 7.79 -4.57
N LEU A 97 2.88 6.61 -4.19
CA LEU A 97 2.29 5.73 -3.19
C LEU A 97 3.23 5.57 -2.00
N ILE A 98 2.68 5.53 -0.79
CA ILE A 98 3.40 5.12 0.43
C ILE A 98 2.75 3.88 1.01
N SER A 99 3.53 3.06 1.73
CA SER A 99 2.94 1.99 2.53
C SER A 99 2.32 2.54 3.82
N SER A 100 1.20 1.95 4.25
CA SER A 100 0.50 2.26 5.49
C SER A 100 1.26 1.93 6.77
N GLU A 101 2.33 1.13 6.70
CA GLU A 101 3.18 0.72 7.82
C GLU A 101 4.40 -0.07 7.33
N ASN A 102 5.36 -0.34 8.20
CA ASN A 102 6.43 -1.32 7.92
C ASN A 102 6.07 -2.72 8.41
N GLY A 103 6.56 -3.73 7.69
CA GLY A 103 6.32 -5.12 8.00
C GLY A 103 6.85 -6.07 6.93
N GLY A 104 6.87 -7.37 7.22
CA GLY A 104 7.30 -8.39 6.26
C GLY A 104 6.49 -8.36 4.96
N TYR A 105 5.19 -8.12 5.06
CA TYR A 105 4.34 -7.88 3.88
C TYR A 105 4.12 -6.38 3.65
N SER A 106 3.82 -5.65 4.73
CA SER A 106 3.33 -4.28 4.61
C SER A 106 4.34 -3.34 3.96
N THR A 107 5.66 -3.55 4.12
CA THR A 107 6.68 -2.71 3.47
C THR A 107 6.55 -2.68 1.94
N VAL A 108 6.01 -3.74 1.33
CA VAL A 108 5.83 -3.84 -0.13
C VAL A 108 4.40 -3.54 -0.59
N ASN A 109 3.53 -3.06 0.32
CA ASN A 109 2.23 -2.52 -0.08
C ASN A 109 2.43 -1.37 -1.08
N GLY A 110 1.70 -1.40 -2.19
CA GLY A 110 1.82 -0.41 -3.26
C GLY A 110 2.77 -0.83 -4.38
N TRP A 111 3.63 -1.83 -4.21
CA TRP A 111 4.63 -2.18 -5.24
C TRP A 111 3.99 -2.77 -6.50
N ILE A 112 3.00 -3.65 -6.35
CA ILE A 112 2.23 -4.19 -7.49
C ILE A 112 1.52 -3.05 -8.23
N GLN A 113 0.91 -2.13 -7.48
CA GLN A 113 0.23 -0.96 -8.06
C GLN A 113 1.21 0.00 -8.74
N SER A 114 2.40 0.18 -8.15
CA SER A 114 3.48 0.99 -8.70
C SER A 114 3.94 0.46 -10.05
N ALA A 115 4.23 -0.85 -10.13
CA ALA A 115 4.64 -1.50 -11.37
C ALA A 115 3.55 -1.44 -12.45
N ALA A 116 2.29 -1.66 -12.08
CA ALA A 116 1.18 -1.71 -13.04
C ALA A 116 0.73 -0.33 -13.54
N LEU A 117 0.77 0.69 -12.68
CA LEU A 117 0.20 2.02 -12.95
C LEU A 117 1.28 3.08 -13.18
N GLU A 118 2.56 2.70 -13.14
CA GLU A 118 3.72 3.57 -13.30
C GLU A 118 3.77 4.74 -12.29
N ILE A 119 3.24 4.52 -11.09
CA ILE A 119 3.26 5.47 -9.97
C ILE A 119 4.43 5.13 -9.05
N PRO A 120 5.34 6.07 -8.71
CA PRO A 120 6.50 5.73 -7.88
C PRO A 120 6.10 5.44 -6.43
N ILE A 121 6.90 4.60 -5.77
CA ILE A 121 6.87 4.44 -4.31
C ILE A 121 7.65 5.60 -3.69
N VAL A 122 7.07 6.26 -2.69
CA VAL A 122 7.74 7.32 -1.93
C VAL A 122 8.35 6.70 -0.68
N ASP A 123 9.62 7.00 -0.42
CA ASP A 123 10.35 6.58 0.78
C ASP A 123 9.91 7.40 2.01
N ALA A 124 8.68 7.14 2.45
CA ALA A 124 8.07 7.74 3.63
C ALA A 124 6.98 6.80 4.19
N PRO A 125 7.33 5.61 4.69
CA PRO A 125 6.37 4.66 5.23
C PRO A 125 5.78 5.22 6.54
N THR A 126 4.67 5.95 6.44
CA THR A 126 3.86 6.53 7.54
C THR A 126 4.56 6.62 8.90
N ASN A 127 4.24 5.75 9.86
CA ASN A 127 4.79 5.74 11.21
C ASN A 127 6.01 4.82 11.38
N GLY A 128 6.50 4.21 10.30
CA GLY A 128 7.75 3.44 10.24
C GLY A 128 7.74 2.07 10.93
N ARG A 129 6.59 1.62 11.48
CA ARG A 129 6.42 0.36 12.22
C ARG A 129 5.05 -0.26 11.97
N ALA A 130 4.83 -1.51 12.37
CA ALA A 130 3.49 -2.07 12.35
C ALA A 130 2.60 -1.47 13.45
N HIS A 131 1.30 -1.39 13.20
CA HIS A 131 0.31 -0.87 14.15
C HIS A 131 -1.04 -1.61 14.06
N PRO A 132 -1.81 -1.67 15.17
CA PRO A 132 -3.08 -2.39 15.21
C PRO A 132 -4.27 -1.63 14.64
N ALA A 133 -4.19 -0.30 14.50
CA ALA A 133 -5.31 0.54 14.13
C ALA A 133 -4.92 1.59 13.07
N ALA A 134 -5.71 1.69 12.00
CA ALA A 134 -5.42 2.56 10.85
C ALA A 134 -5.11 4.02 11.23
N VAL A 135 -5.76 4.55 12.27
CA VAL A 135 -5.52 5.91 12.78
C VAL A 135 -4.05 6.14 13.19
N MET A 136 -3.34 5.12 13.66
CA MET A 136 -1.92 5.22 14.04
C MET A 136 -0.99 5.39 12.83
N GLY A 137 -1.39 4.88 11.66
CA GLY A 137 -0.70 5.09 10.38
C GLY A 137 -1.16 6.34 9.62
N SER A 138 -2.17 7.06 10.13
CA SER A 138 -2.76 8.21 9.43
C SER A 138 -1.91 9.49 9.46
N MET A 139 -0.68 9.44 10.01
CA MET A 139 0.24 10.59 10.07
C MET A 139 -0.38 11.83 10.76
N GLY A 140 -1.32 11.63 11.69
CA GLY A 140 -2.00 12.72 12.39
C GLY A 140 -3.11 13.42 11.59
N LEU A 141 -3.45 12.94 10.39
CA LEU A 141 -4.50 13.53 9.55
C LEU A 141 -5.87 13.54 10.23
N HIS A 142 -6.16 12.57 11.10
CA HIS A 142 -7.36 12.55 11.94
C HIS A 142 -7.50 13.77 12.87
N LYS A 143 -6.39 14.45 13.21
CA LYS A 143 -6.40 15.65 14.07
C LYS A 143 -6.69 16.93 13.32
N LEU A 144 -6.66 16.91 11.99
CA LEU A 144 -6.91 18.10 11.18
C LEU A 144 -8.42 18.36 11.13
N PRO A 145 -8.88 19.54 11.57
CA PRO A 145 -10.28 19.90 11.49
C PRO A 145 -10.76 19.80 10.03
N ASN A 146 -11.90 19.14 9.81
CA ASN A 146 -12.51 18.94 8.50
C ASN A 146 -11.71 18.09 7.51
N TYR A 147 -10.71 17.32 7.97
CA TYR A 147 -10.07 16.35 7.09
C TYR A 147 -11.04 15.22 6.72
N ILE A 148 -11.19 14.99 5.42
CA ILE A 148 -12.02 13.93 4.88
C ILE A 148 -11.13 12.92 4.18
N SER A 149 -11.13 11.69 4.68
CA SER A 149 -10.48 10.56 4.05
C SER A 149 -11.37 9.99 2.94
N ILE A 150 -10.74 9.57 1.85
CA ILE A 150 -11.33 8.71 0.83
C ILE A 150 -10.56 7.39 0.88
N GLN A 151 -11.28 6.28 1.04
CA GLN A 151 -10.71 4.95 1.13
C GLN A 151 -11.40 4.05 0.12
N THR A 152 -10.61 3.30 -0.64
CA THR A 152 -11.11 2.30 -1.57
C THR A 152 -10.56 0.93 -1.20
N ALA A 153 -11.37 -0.11 -1.41
CA ALA A 153 -10.97 -1.48 -1.16
C ALA A 153 -11.59 -2.41 -2.20
N VAL A 154 -10.83 -3.40 -2.65
CA VAL A 154 -11.28 -4.42 -3.61
C VAL A 154 -10.78 -5.77 -3.13
N GLY A 155 -11.63 -6.79 -3.18
CA GLY A 155 -11.27 -8.12 -2.74
C GLY A 155 -12.36 -9.16 -2.90
N GLY A 156 -12.09 -10.37 -2.42
CA GLY A 156 -13.05 -11.47 -2.43
C GLY A 156 -13.06 -12.29 -3.72
N ASN A 157 -13.66 -13.47 -3.64
CA ASN A 157 -13.69 -14.46 -4.71
C ASN A 157 -14.97 -14.31 -5.54
N LYS A 158 -14.83 -13.99 -6.83
CA LYS A 158 -15.95 -13.85 -7.79
C LYS A 158 -16.70 -15.16 -8.01
N GLU A 159 -16.01 -16.28 -8.13
CA GLU A 159 -16.61 -17.62 -8.36
C GLU A 159 -17.49 -18.05 -7.18
N LYS A 160 -17.17 -17.57 -5.97
CA LYS A 160 -17.96 -17.81 -4.76
C LYS A 160 -19.02 -16.74 -4.47
N GLY A 161 -19.19 -15.75 -5.35
CA GLY A 161 -20.14 -14.65 -5.17
C GLY A 161 -19.79 -13.71 -4.00
N ARG A 162 -18.49 -13.60 -3.63
CA ARG A 162 -18.02 -12.80 -2.48
C ARG A 162 -17.15 -11.61 -2.88
N TYR A 163 -17.15 -11.27 -4.16
CA TYR A 163 -16.39 -10.14 -4.67
C TYR A 163 -17.00 -8.81 -4.19
N ILE A 164 -16.14 -7.91 -3.72
CA ILE A 164 -16.54 -6.59 -3.24
C ILE A 164 -15.61 -5.51 -3.80
N GLU A 165 -16.20 -4.36 -4.10
CA GLU A 165 -15.54 -3.09 -4.33
C GLU A 165 -16.21 -2.06 -3.43
N VAL A 166 -15.43 -1.28 -2.68
CA VAL A 166 -15.95 -0.34 -1.70
C VAL A 166 -15.26 1.01 -1.89
N VAL A 167 -16.05 2.08 -1.79
CA VAL A 167 -15.58 3.46 -1.65
C VAL A 167 -16.20 4.04 -0.40
N VAL A 168 -15.37 4.52 0.52
CA VAL A 168 -15.79 5.18 1.76
C VAL A 168 -15.23 6.58 1.78
N LYS A 169 -16.05 7.56 2.16
CA LYS A 169 -15.64 8.95 2.36
C LYS A 169 -16.14 9.43 3.72
N GLY A 170 -15.24 9.91 4.59
CA GLY A 170 -15.60 10.33 5.93
C GLY A 170 -14.42 10.80 6.78
N SER A 171 -14.67 11.07 8.05
CA SER A 171 -13.64 11.28 9.06
C SER A 171 -12.82 10.00 9.27
N LEU A 172 -11.64 10.14 9.88
CA LEU A 172 -10.78 9.02 10.28
C LEU A 172 -11.08 8.51 11.70
N GLU A 173 -12.07 9.12 12.37
CA GLU A 173 -12.65 8.75 13.67
C GLU A 173 -14.18 8.73 13.58
#